data_AF-A0A8H6Z3L9-F1
#
_entry.id   AF-A0A8H6Z3L9-F1
#
_cell.length_a   1.000
_cell.length_b   1.000
_cell.length_c   1.000
_cell.angle_alpha   90.00
_cell.angle_beta   90.00
_cell.angle_gamma   90.00
#
_symmetry.space_group_name_H-M   'P 1'
#
loop_
_entity.id
_entity.type
_entity.pdbx_description
1 polymer ?
#
loop_
_entity_poly.entity_id
_entity_poly.type
_entity_poly.pdbx_seq_one_letter_code
_entity_poly.pdbx_strand_id
1 'polypeptide(L)'
;MFQSLPVEVQTSNFGGAQGTLFNDNTDASGFPNSSGNVFINPQHPITQMDICGGWVIDTITTTYQMSDGSTKTIHRGSPVSNSNLTSVKLNGNEIITQICGFAGNYSYYNQSLLIQLTLVITDTSNGNVRVVGPLGAKNGLADGKFFSVSNPLALAGFQQAGQNQLGIAGLSIVKSNMVE
;
A
#
# COMPACT_ATOMS: atom_id res chain seq x y z
N MET A 1 15.07 8.80 30.15
CA MET A 1 15.56 8.35 28.82
C MET A 1 14.41 8.60 27.86
N PHE A 2 14.50 9.62 27.01
CA PHE A 2 13.46 9.86 26.00
C PHE A 2 13.67 8.82 24.90
N GLN A 3 12.76 7.86 24.82
CA GLN A 3 12.70 6.98 23.66
C GLN A 3 12.39 7.89 22.47
N SER A 4 13.28 7.96 21.48
CA SER A 4 13.01 8.72 20.27
C SER A 4 11.79 8.10 19.60
N LEU A 5 10.68 8.84 19.55
CA LEU A 5 9.51 8.39 18.79
C LEU A 5 9.91 8.23 17.31
N PRO A 6 9.39 7.22 16.61
CA PRO A 6 9.59 7.05 15.17
C PRO A 6 9.30 8.36 14.43
N VAL A 7 10.18 8.76 13.50
CA VAL A 7 9.86 9.81 12.54
C VAL A 7 9.24 9.15 11.34
N GLU A 8 7.95 9.44 11.16
CA GLU A 8 7.19 8.98 10.02
C GLU A 8 7.09 10.08 8.95
N VAL A 9 7.30 9.69 7.70
CA VAL A 9 7.17 10.57 6.55
C VAL A 9 6.17 9.95 5.58
N GLN A 10 5.09 10.66 5.29
CA GLN A 10 4.18 10.31 4.22
C GLN A 10 4.64 10.97 2.92
N THR A 11 4.73 10.21 1.82
CA THR A 11 5.02 10.78 0.50
C THR A 11 3.89 11.70 0.03
N SER A 12 4.16 12.48 -1.02
CA SER A 12 3.08 13.09 -1.80
C SER A 12 2.13 12.02 -2.34
N ASN A 13 0.87 12.38 -2.55
CA ASN A 13 -0.12 11.51 -3.16
C ASN A 13 0.13 11.33 -4.67
N PHE A 14 0.08 10.09 -5.13
CA PHE A 14 0.14 9.68 -6.53
C PHE A 14 -1.27 9.40 -7.03
N GLY A 15 -1.70 10.04 -8.11
CA GLY A 15 -3.07 9.95 -8.62
C GLY A 15 -3.94 11.11 -8.13
N GLY A 16 -5.21 10.82 -7.86
CA GLY A 16 -6.23 11.79 -7.45
C GLY A 16 -6.39 11.91 -5.93
N ALA A 17 -7.02 13.00 -5.49
CA ALA A 17 -7.32 13.27 -4.07
C ALA A 17 -8.82 13.26 -3.77
N GLN A 18 -9.62 12.66 -4.67
CA GLN A 18 -11.07 12.56 -4.51
C GLN A 18 -11.47 11.40 -3.59
N GLY A 19 -12.56 11.59 -2.85
CA GLY A 19 -13.09 10.60 -1.92
C GLY A 19 -12.60 10.83 -0.48
N THR A 20 -12.52 9.75 0.28
CA THR A 20 -12.15 9.74 1.69
C THR A 20 -10.66 9.48 1.84
N LEU A 21 -10.00 10.31 2.64
CA LEU A 21 -8.62 10.09 3.08
C LEU A 21 -8.54 8.79 3.87
N PHE A 22 -7.50 8.00 3.63
CA PHE A 22 -7.15 6.87 4.46
C PHE A 22 -5.67 6.92 4.83
N ASN A 23 -5.35 6.35 5.99
CA ASN A 23 -3.99 6.11 6.43
C ASN A 23 -3.98 4.81 7.23
N ASP A 24 -3.33 3.78 6.68
CA ASP A 24 -3.29 2.46 7.30
C ASP A 24 -2.45 2.48 8.57
N ASN A 25 -1.46 3.38 8.71
CA ASN A 25 -0.69 3.47 9.93
C ASN A 25 -1.57 3.93 11.10
N THR A 26 -2.36 4.99 10.91
CA THR A 26 -3.31 5.47 11.93
C THR A 26 -4.41 4.46 12.19
N ASP A 27 -4.93 3.84 11.13
CA ASP A 27 -6.03 2.88 11.24
C ASP A 27 -5.57 1.56 11.89
N ALA A 28 -4.31 1.17 11.70
CA ALA A 28 -3.72 -0.01 12.31
C ALA A 28 -3.38 0.21 13.79
N SER A 29 -2.70 1.30 14.11
CA SER A 29 -2.15 1.54 15.45
C SER A 29 -3.08 2.32 16.39
N GLY A 30 -4.06 3.06 15.87
CA GLY A 30 -4.81 4.04 16.66
C GLY A 30 -3.99 5.29 17.01
N PHE A 31 -2.85 5.49 16.33
CA PHE A 31 -1.99 6.67 16.47
C PHE A 31 -2.76 7.98 16.17
N PRO A 32 -2.52 9.07 16.93
CA PRO A 32 -1.53 9.20 18.02
C PRO A 32 -2.00 8.71 19.40
N ASN A 33 -3.25 8.25 19.54
CA ASN A 33 -3.89 8.00 20.84
C ASN A 33 -3.97 6.50 21.19
N SER A 34 -2.95 5.72 20.82
CA SER A 34 -2.89 4.31 21.19
C SER A 34 -2.46 4.18 22.65
N SER A 35 -3.42 4.03 23.55
CA SER A 35 -3.19 3.50 24.89
C SER A 35 -2.67 2.06 24.76
N GLY A 36 -1.35 1.87 24.64
CA GLY A 36 -0.71 0.54 24.60
C GLY A 36 0.58 0.37 23.80
N ASN A 37 1.14 1.40 23.14
CA ASN A 37 2.38 1.29 22.34
C ASN A 37 2.37 0.19 21.25
N VAL A 38 1.20 -0.17 20.71
CA VAL A 38 1.11 -1.12 19.59
C VAL A 38 1.12 -0.35 18.27
N PHE A 39 2.13 -0.59 17.45
CA PHE A 39 2.36 0.07 16.16
C PHE A 39 2.74 -0.96 15.10
N ILE A 40 2.75 -0.57 13.81
CA ILE A 40 3.21 -1.46 12.73
C ILE A 40 4.70 -1.73 12.92
N ASN A 41 5.11 -3.01 12.91
CA ASN A 41 6.50 -3.43 13.03
C ASN A 41 7.34 -2.81 11.89
N PRO A 42 8.29 -1.90 12.17
CA PRO A 42 9.02 -1.19 11.11
C PRO A 42 10.03 -2.08 10.37
N GLN A 43 10.44 -3.22 10.93
CA GLN A 43 11.38 -4.15 10.29
C GLN A 43 10.68 -5.07 9.30
N HIS A 44 9.48 -5.54 9.62
CA HIS A 44 8.68 -6.44 8.77
C HIS A 44 7.23 -5.98 8.70
N PRO A 45 6.94 -4.78 8.15
CA PRO A 45 5.64 -4.13 8.34
C PRO A 45 4.49 -4.86 7.67
N ILE A 46 4.74 -5.48 6.51
CA ILE A 46 3.71 -6.11 5.68
C ILE A 46 4.03 -7.59 5.60
N THR A 47 3.02 -8.45 5.81
CA THR A 47 3.14 -9.91 5.65
C THR A 47 2.36 -10.43 4.45
N GLN A 48 1.34 -9.71 4.02
CA GLN A 48 0.55 -10.03 2.84
C GLN A 48 -0.04 -8.78 2.18
N MET A 49 -0.08 -8.77 0.84
CA MET A 49 -0.92 -7.86 0.06
C MET A 49 -1.79 -8.65 -0.91
N ASP A 50 -3.10 -8.49 -0.82
CA ASP A 50 -4.04 -8.97 -1.83
C ASP A 50 -4.49 -7.79 -2.69
N ILE A 51 -4.11 -7.82 -3.96
CA ILE A 51 -4.32 -6.71 -4.90
C ILE A 51 -5.26 -7.19 -6.00
N CYS A 52 -6.41 -6.51 -6.13
CA CYS A 52 -7.31 -6.72 -7.25
C CYS A 52 -7.09 -5.60 -8.27
N GLY A 53 -6.81 -5.98 -9.52
CA GLY A 53 -6.59 -5.03 -10.61
C GLY A 53 -7.23 -5.47 -11.91
N GLY A 54 -8.09 -4.61 -12.45
CA GLY A 54 -8.59 -4.61 -13.81
C GLY A 54 -7.82 -3.61 -14.68
N TRP A 55 -8.55 -2.63 -15.20
CA TRP A 55 -8.00 -1.50 -15.95
C TRP A 55 -7.22 -0.53 -15.06
N VAL A 56 -7.59 -0.47 -13.78
CA VAL A 56 -6.90 0.26 -12.72
C VAL A 56 -6.73 -0.65 -11.50
N ILE A 57 -6.12 -0.15 -10.42
CA ILE A 57 -6.13 -0.86 -9.14
C ILE A 57 -7.47 -0.63 -8.46
N ASP A 58 -8.26 -1.71 -8.40
CA ASP A 58 -9.60 -1.70 -7.83
C ASP A 58 -9.54 -1.75 -6.31
N THR A 59 -8.66 -2.61 -5.78
CA THR A 59 -8.60 -2.95 -4.36
C THR A 59 -7.18 -3.29 -3.92
N ILE A 60 -6.82 -2.87 -2.71
CA ILE A 60 -5.65 -3.37 -1.99
C ILE A 60 -6.09 -3.74 -0.57
N THR A 61 -5.88 -4.99 -0.21
CA THR A 61 -5.98 -5.46 1.17
C THR A 61 -4.57 -5.75 1.68
N THR A 62 -4.16 -5.11 2.77
CA THR A 62 -2.83 -5.26 3.35
C THR A 62 -2.95 -5.87 4.73
N THR A 63 -2.18 -6.94 4.99
CA THR A 63 -1.99 -7.48 6.33
C THR A 63 -0.65 -6.98 6.89
N TYR A 64 -0.76 -6.23 7.97
CA TYR A 64 0.36 -5.65 8.69
C TYR A 64 0.78 -6.52 9.87
N GLN A 65 2.09 -6.63 10.11
CA GLN A 65 2.65 -7.15 11.35
C GLN A 65 2.70 -6.03 12.38
N MET A 66 2.16 -6.29 13.57
CA MET A 66 2.18 -5.33 14.68
C MET A 66 3.39 -5.60 15.60
N SER A 67 3.78 -4.59 16.38
CA SER A 67 4.92 -4.62 17.30
C SER A 67 4.76 -5.64 18.44
N ASP A 68 3.53 -6.04 18.76
CA ASP A 68 3.20 -7.05 19.77
C ASP A 68 3.17 -8.50 19.20
N GLY A 69 3.53 -8.67 17.93
CA GLY A 69 3.49 -9.96 17.24
C GLY A 69 2.13 -10.30 16.61
N SER A 70 1.07 -9.52 16.88
CA SER A 70 -0.23 -9.71 16.23
C SER A 70 -0.22 -9.20 14.77
N THR A 71 -1.30 -9.45 14.03
CA THR A 71 -1.48 -8.93 12.67
C THR A 71 -2.76 -8.13 12.54
N LYS A 72 -2.76 -7.10 11.70
CA LYS A 72 -3.95 -6.31 11.37
C LYS A 72 -4.16 -6.21 9.86
N THR A 73 -5.34 -6.61 9.40
CA THR A 73 -5.71 -6.57 7.98
C THR A 73 -6.59 -5.37 7.70
N ILE A 74 -6.23 -4.57 6.70
CA ILE A 74 -6.93 -3.37 6.30
C ILE A 74 -7.25 -3.45 4.81
N HIS A 75 -8.49 -3.10 4.45
CA HIS A 75 -9.00 -3.14 3.09
C HIS A 75 -9.23 -1.73 2.55
N ARG A 76 -8.73 -1.46 1.34
CA ARG A 76 -8.89 -0.21 0.60
C ARG A 76 -9.36 -0.48 -0.82
N GLY A 77 -10.18 0.43 -1.36
CA GLY A 77 -10.75 0.28 -2.69
C GLY A 77 -12.05 -0.50 -2.68
N SER A 78 -12.46 -0.97 -3.87
CA SER A 78 -13.78 -1.53 -4.13
C SER A 78 -13.99 -2.93 -3.53
N PRO A 79 -15.24 -3.35 -3.29
CA PRO A 79 -15.54 -4.72 -2.87
C PRO A 79 -15.01 -5.73 -3.90
N VAL A 80 -14.27 -6.73 -3.41
CA VAL A 80 -13.56 -7.70 -4.24
C VAL A 80 -14.55 -8.55 -5.03
N SER A 81 -14.40 -8.57 -6.37
CA SER A 81 -14.75 -9.76 -7.15
C SER A 81 -13.49 -10.61 -7.31
N ASN A 82 -13.56 -11.90 -6.94
CA ASN A 82 -12.39 -12.78 -6.87
C ASN A 82 -11.71 -13.04 -8.23
N SER A 83 -12.25 -12.55 -9.35
CA SER A 83 -11.81 -12.89 -10.70
C SER A 83 -10.43 -12.33 -11.07
N ASN A 84 -9.89 -11.37 -10.32
CA ASN A 84 -8.64 -10.67 -10.65
C ASN A 84 -7.70 -10.44 -9.46
N LEU A 85 -7.90 -11.18 -8.37
CA LEU A 85 -7.12 -11.04 -7.14
C LEU A 85 -5.74 -11.70 -7.28
N THR A 86 -4.67 -10.95 -6.98
CA THR A 86 -3.31 -11.47 -6.82
C THR A 86 -2.94 -11.40 -5.34
N SER A 87 -2.67 -12.57 -4.72
CA SER A 87 -2.22 -12.66 -3.33
C SER A 87 -0.71 -12.72 -3.27
N VAL A 88 -0.10 -11.75 -2.59
CA VAL A 88 1.35 -11.63 -2.41
C VAL A 88 1.67 -11.89 -0.96
N LYS A 89 2.01 -13.13 -0.64
CA LYS A 89 2.48 -13.53 0.69
C LYS A 89 3.98 -13.33 0.80
N LEU A 90 4.41 -12.78 1.93
CA LEU A 90 5.82 -12.61 2.30
C LEU A 90 6.15 -13.68 3.34
N ASN A 91 7.27 -14.36 3.16
CA ASN A 91 7.80 -15.21 4.23
C ASN A 91 8.50 -14.35 5.31
N GLY A 92 8.92 -14.96 6.42
CA GLY A 92 9.53 -14.24 7.55
C GLY A 92 10.83 -13.48 7.23
N ASN A 93 11.50 -13.80 6.11
CA ASN A 93 12.71 -13.12 5.65
C ASN A 93 12.41 -12.12 4.53
N GLU A 94 11.20 -12.07 3.98
CA GLU A 94 10.88 -11.19 2.86
C GLU A 94 10.33 -9.85 3.34
N ILE A 95 10.80 -8.78 2.71
CA ILE A 95 10.25 -7.43 2.87
C ILE A 95 9.98 -6.80 1.50
N ILE A 96 8.94 -5.97 1.41
CA ILE A 96 8.75 -5.10 0.24
C ILE A 96 9.74 -3.95 0.37
N THR A 97 10.74 -3.90 -0.50
CA THR A 97 11.75 -2.84 -0.51
C THR A 97 11.36 -1.67 -1.40
N GLN A 98 10.48 -1.89 -2.38
CA GLN A 98 9.98 -0.84 -3.25
C GLN A 98 8.55 -1.11 -3.71
N ILE A 99 7.75 -0.05 -3.75
CA ILE A 99 6.46 0.01 -4.44
C ILE A 99 6.60 1.04 -5.55
N CYS A 100 6.31 0.64 -6.78
CA CYS A 100 6.32 1.53 -7.94
C CYS A 100 5.14 1.24 -8.85
N GLY A 101 4.88 2.12 -9.81
CA GLY A 101 3.78 1.95 -10.74
C GLY A 101 3.38 3.26 -11.41
N PHE A 102 2.12 3.32 -11.84
CA PHE A 102 1.57 4.47 -12.57
C PHE A 102 0.29 4.93 -11.90
N ALA A 103 0.16 6.25 -11.74
CA ALA A 103 -1.06 6.88 -11.24
C ALA A 103 -1.28 8.22 -11.95
N GLY A 104 -2.52 8.56 -12.23
CA GLY A 104 -2.85 9.77 -13.01
C GLY A 104 -4.23 9.68 -13.62
N ASN A 105 -4.57 10.65 -14.47
CA ASN A 105 -5.85 10.68 -15.15
C ASN A 105 -6.00 9.45 -16.06
N TYR A 106 -7.05 8.67 -15.83
CA TYR A 106 -7.40 7.53 -16.66
C TYR A 106 -8.55 7.90 -17.58
N SER A 107 -8.28 7.92 -18.89
CA SER A 107 -9.14 8.51 -19.92
C SER A 107 -10.56 7.95 -19.93
N TYR A 108 -10.72 6.64 -19.79
CA TYR A 108 -12.03 5.99 -19.80
C TYR A 108 -12.93 6.44 -18.64
N TYR A 109 -12.36 6.63 -17.45
CA TYR A 109 -13.10 7.09 -16.27
C TYR A 109 -13.12 8.61 -16.13
N ASN A 110 -12.33 9.32 -16.96
CA ASN A 110 -12.06 10.75 -16.85
C ASN A 110 -11.70 11.17 -15.41
N GLN A 111 -10.90 10.36 -14.73
CA GLN A 111 -10.59 10.52 -13.30
C GLN A 111 -9.15 10.12 -12.99
N SER A 112 -8.49 10.83 -12.07
CA SER A 112 -7.16 10.46 -11.59
C SER A 112 -7.22 9.26 -10.64
N LEU A 113 -6.57 8.15 -11.00
CA LEU A 113 -6.64 6.88 -10.29
C LEU A 113 -5.24 6.27 -10.12
N LEU A 114 -5.11 5.31 -9.20
CA LEU A 114 -3.99 4.38 -9.17
C LEU A 114 -4.19 3.32 -10.26
N ILE A 115 -3.34 3.33 -11.28
CA ILE A 115 -3.55 2.54 -12.51
C ILE A 115 -2.84 1.19 -12.41
N GLN A 116 -1.60 1.20 -11.91
CA GLN A 116 -0.74 0.02 -11.89
C GLN A 116 0.15 0.01 -10.66
N LEU A 117 0.47 -1.19 -10.17
CA LEU A 117 1.45 -1.43 -9.11
C LEU A 117 2.44 -2.52 -9.49
N THR A 118 3.66 -2.36 -9.00
CA THR A 118 4.72 -3.38 -8.99
C THR A 118 5.38 -3.36 -7.61
N LEU A 119 5.59 -4.54 -7.05
CA LEU A 119 6.25 -4.75 -5.77
C LEU A 119 7.61 -5.36 -6.01
N VAL A 120 8.66 -4.74 -5.46
CA VAL A 120 10.00 -5.34 -5.38
C VAL A 120 10.17 -5.88 -3.97
N ILE A 121 10.47 -7.17 -3.89
CA ILE A 121 10.54 -7.93 -2.65
C ILE A 121 11.96 -8.49 -2.52
N THR A 122 12.56 -8.27 -1.36
CA THR A 122 13.91 -8.75 -1.05
C THR A 122 13.83 -9.74 0.09
N ASP A 123 14.46 -10.89 -0.07
CA ASP A 123 14.75 -11.83 1.01
C ASP A 123 15.99 -11.34 1.75
N THR A 124 15.82 -10.93 3.00
CA THR A 124 16.87 -10.34 3.84
C THR A 124 17.92 -11.37 4.29
N SER A 125 17.64 -12.67 4.18
CA SER A 125 18.56 -13.73 4.60
C SER A 125 19.65 -14.03 3.57
N ASN A 126 19.36 -13.79 2.28
CA ASN A 126 20.25 -14.15 1.17
C ASN A 126 20.39 -13.06 0.10
N GLY A 127 19.64 -11.96 0.20
CA GLY A 127 19.66 -10.85 -0.74
C GLY A 127 18.94 -11.11 -2.07
N ASN A 128 18.27 -12.26 -2.23
CA ASN A 128 17.50 -12.55 -3.43
C ASN A 128 16.35 -11.57 -3.60
N VAL A 129 16.09 -11.17 -4.85
CA VAL A 129 15.03 -10.24 -5.20
C VAL A 129 14.03 -10.94 -6.10
N ARG A 130 12.74 -10.77 -5.79
CA ARG A 130 11.64 -11.10 -6.71
C ARG A 130 10.76 -9.88 -6.93
N VAL A 131 10.11 -9.85 -8.10
CA VAL A 131 9.21 -8.78 -8.50
C VAL A 131 7.82 -9.36 -8.71
N VAL A 132 6.80 -8.69 -8.18
CA VAL A 132 5.40 -9.01 -8.44
C VAL A 132 4.75 -7.83 -9.14
N GLY A 133 4.27 -8.08 -10.35
CA GLY A 133 3.60 -7.09 -11.19
C GLY A 133 4.11 -7.13 -12.63
N PRO A 134 3.62 -6.22 -13.49
CA PRO A 134 2.65 -5.18 -13.15
C PRO A 134 1.26 -5.74 -12.81
N LEU A 135 0.63 -5.17 -11.80
CA LEU A 135 -0.76 -5.42 -11.38
C LEU A 135 -1.61 -4.23 -11.80
N GLY A 136 -2.81 -4.45 -12.32
CA GLY A 136 -3.63 -3.38 -12.95
C GLY A 136 -3.30 -3.20 -14.44
N ALA A 137 -3.78 -2.11 -15.04
CA ALA A 137 -3.55 -1.75 -16.46
C ALA A 137 -3.83 -2.90 -17.47
N LYS A 138 -4.83 -3.76 -17.24
CA LYS A 138 -5.07 -4.96 -18.07
C LYS A 138 -5.47 -4.70 -19.53
N ASN A 139 -5.84 -3.47 -19.87
CA ASN A 139 -6.04 -3.05 -21.26
C ASN A 139 -4.73 -2.58 -21.94
N GLY A 140 -3.58 -2.68 -21.26
CA GLY A 140 -2.27 -2.26 -21.76
C GLY A 140 -1.97 -0.76 -21.61
N LEU A 141 -2.87 0.03 -21.03
CA LEU A 141 -2.68 1.48 -20.84
C LEU A 141 -2.18 1.78 -19.42
N ALA A 142 -0.97 2.32 -19.33
CA ALA A 142 -0.36 2.82 -18.10
C ALA A 142 -0.20 4.35 -18.17
N ASP A 143 -1.21 5.05 -18.69
CA ASP A 143 -1.19 6.47 -19.10
C ASP A 143 -1.00 7.49 -17.96
N GLY A 144 -0.65 7.03 -16.77
CA GLY A 144 -0.36 7.86 -15.60
C GLY A 144 1.08 8.37 -15.55
N LYS A 145 1.38 9.07 -14.46
CA LYS A 145 2.75 9.41 -14.09
C LYS A 145 3.37 8.24 -13.32
N PHE A 146 4.59 7.87 -13.70
CA PHE A 146 5.36 6.89 -12.95
C PHE A 146 5.67 7.42 -11.53
N PHE A 147 5.58 6.53 -10.55
CA PHE A 147 6.06 6.78 -9.19
C PHE A 147 6.86 5.58 -8.69
N SER A 148 7.76 5.84 -7.75
CA SER A 148 8.54 4.81 -7.08
C SER A 148 8.89 5.27 -5.67
N VAL A 149 8.62 4.40 -4.69
CA VAL A 149 8.89 4.65 -3.28
C VAL A 149 9.58 3.45 -2.66
N SER A 150 10.71 3.68 -2.03
CA SER A 150 11.42 2.67 -1.24
C SER A 150 10.93 2.59 0.20
N ASN A 151 11.11 1.42 0.82
CA ASN A 151 10.90 1.15 2.25
C ASN A 151 9.50 1.58 2.75
N PRO A 152 8.42 1.01 2.18
CA PRO A 152 7.06 1.25 2.65
C PRO A 152 6.86 0.68 4.06
N LEU A 153 6.33 1.51 4.97
CA LEU A 153 5.78 1.07 6.26
C LEU A 153 4.29 0.74 6.11
N ALA A 154 3.52 1.66 5.54
CA ALA A 154 2.08 1.54 5.43
C ALA A 154 1.55 2.31 4.22
N LEU A 155 0.33 1.98 3.81
CA LEU A 155 -0.37 2.72 2.75
C LEU A 155 -1.16 3.89 3.33
N ALA A 156 -1.27 4.96 2.55
CA ALA A 156 -2.17 6.07 2.79
C ALA A 156 -2.71 6.57 1.45
N GLY A 157 -3.60 7.54 1.45
CA GLY A 157 -4.08 8.17 0.22
C GLY A 157 -5.58 8.36 0.20
N PHE A 158 -6.19 8.23 -0.96
CA PHE A 158 -7.60 8.54 -1.18
C PHE A 158 -8.32 7.38 -1.85
N GLN A 159 -9.52 7.10 -1.36
CA GLN A 159 -10.43 6.13 -1.96
C GLN A 159 -11.83 6.73 -2.06
N GLN A 160 -12.52 6.47 -3.16
CA GLN A 160 -13.96 6.76 -3.23
C GLN A 160 -14.70 5.68 -2.45
N ALA A 161 -15.78 6.01 -1.73
CA ALA A 161 -16.60 5.01 -1.04
C ALA A 161 -17.96 4.86 -1.75
N GLY A 162 -18.57 3.68 -1.67
CA GLY A 162 -19.94 3.43 -2.12
C GLY A 162 -20.05 2.72 -3.48
N GLN A 163 -21.26 2.73 -4.06
CA GLN A 163 -21.63 1.92 -5.23
C GLN A 163 -20.97 2.34 -6.56
N ASN A 164 -20.34 3.51 -6.61
CA ASN A 164 -19.66 4.06 -7.80
C ASN A 164 -18.13 4.01 -7.67
N GLN A 165 -17.60 3.08 -6.89
CA GLN A 165 -16.17 3.00 -6.62
C GLN A 165 -15.44 2.44 -7.85
N LEU A 166 -14.74 3.32 -8.57
CA LEU A 166 -14.01 3.00 -9.81
C LEU A 166 -12.60 2.43 -9.55
N GLY A 167 -12.15 2.47 -8.30
CA GLY A 167 -10.83 2.02 -7.85
C GLY A 167 -10.23 2.93 -6.79
N ILE A 168 -8.95 2.74 -6.50
CA ILE A 168 -8.19 3.61 -5.59
C ILE A 168 -7.89 4.93 -6.29
N ALA A 169 -8.31 6.04 -5.68
CA ALA A 169 -8.16 7.38 -6.26
C ALA A 169 -6.71 7.83 -6.25
N GLY A 170 -6.05 7.68 -5.11
CA GLY A 170 -4.63 8.01 -4.99
C GLY A 170 -3.95 7.23 -3.89
N LEU A 171 -2.64 7.08 -4.05
CA LEU A 171 -1.78 6.37 -3.13
C LEU A 171 -0.70 7.30 -2.60
N SER A 172 -0.51 7.31 -1.30
CA SER A 172 0.66 7.82 -0.62
C SER A 172 1.28 6.66 0.16
N ILE A 173 2.57 6.73 0.44
CA ILE A 173 3.27 5.71 1.21
C ILE A 173 3.79 6.37 2.49
N VAL A 174 3.46 5.77 3.63
CA VAL A 174 4.09 6.11 4.91
C VAL A 174 5.41 5.37 4.99
N LYS A 175 6.46 6.08 5.37
CA LYS A 175 7.81 5.56 5.60
C LYS A 175 8.19 5.82 7.05
N SER A 176 8.96 4.93 7.64
CA SER A 176 9.55 5.14 8.96
C SER A 176 11.06 5.21 8.86
N ASN A 177 11.69 6.05 9.69
CA ASN A 177 13.14 6.05 9.89
C ASN A 177 13.61 5.06 10.96
N MET A 178 12.70 4.23 11.51
CA MET A 178 13.05 3.17 12.46
C MET A 178 13.85 2.09 11.73
N VAL A 179 15.13 2.36 11.56
CA VAL A 179 16.19 1.41 11.27
C VAL A 179 16.97 1.31 12.57
N GLU A 180 17.23 0.08 13.01
CA GLU A 180 17.88 -0.32 14.28
C GLU A 180 18.53 0.77 15.15
#